data_AF-A0ABD5N0K7-F1
#
_entry.id   AF-A0ABD5N0K7-F1
#
_cell.length_a   1.000
_cell.length_b   1.000
_cell.length_c   1.000
_cell.angle_alpha   90.00
_cell.angle_beta   90.00
_cell.angle_gamma   90.00
#
_symmetry.space_group_name_H-M   'P 1'
#
loop_
_entity.id
_entity.type
_entity.pdbx_description
1 polymer ?
#
loop_
_entity_poly.entity_id
_entity_poly.type
_entity_poly.pdbx_seq_one_letter_code
_entity_poly.pdbx_strand_id
1 'polypeptide(L)'
;MGRLAKPKLAIFSVAVTFFIFMLIILINSFPADYRIANNDIGRYQSTGSLMPLFHLTSELTGEVGVILRFIGACFFLAFTYTLIKKKLVSWSLLKKAVLLEGIYYIFNIPFITYLIVKALTSIDVSSAAILTYYGAATSYAAQLLFVTPLFLMFYSKLRSDSIDHSEIAKWSALAVIGFIFGLWIKHFMLSVYAIGIDFSSVIYMVGSLNSALTLLIAGMLLIAVFMPLYKKTSTNYNAKVLGVAFIASGLYVTIYWAVALVNEQYMNWLSLIDWWTIIFIVLGLGFIVHRKE
;
A
#
# COMPACT_ATOMS: atom_id res chain seq x y z
N MET A 1 -1.59 6.13 -35.96
CA MET A 1 -2.54 5.88 -34.85
C MET A 1 -2.01 5.04 -33.67
N GLY A 2 -0.78 4.52 -33.68
CA GLY A 2 -0.32 3.53 -32.66
C GLY A 2 0.47 4.02 -31.43
N ARG A 3 0.72 5.33 -31.24
CA ARG A 3 1.73 5.79 -30.25
C ARG A 3 1.18 6.28 -28.89
N LEU A 4 -0.05 6.81 -28.84
CA LEU A 4 -0.74 7.19 -27.58
C LEU A 4 -1.35 5.99 -26.82
N ALA A 5 -1.33 4.79 -27.41
CA ALA A 5 -1.98 3.59 -26.85
C ALA A 5 -1.17 2.95 -25.71
N LYS A 6 0.17 3.02 -25.75
CA LYS A 6 1.06 2.26 -24.86
C LYS A 6 1.00 2.64 -23.36
N PRO A 7 1.11 3.92 -22.96
CA PRO A 7 1.01 4.29 -21.54
C PRO A 7 -0.41 4.11 -21.00
N LYS A 8 -1.43 4.29 -21.85
CA LYS A 8 -2.82 4.03 -21.48
C LYS A 8 -3.05 2.54 -21.23
N LEU A 9 -2.50 1.67 -22.08
CA LEU A 9 -2.56 0.22 -21.90
C LEU A 9 -1.89 -0.22 -20.59
N ALA A 10 -0.71 0.34 -20.26
CA ALA A 10 -0.04 0.04 -19.00
C ALA A 10 -0.88 0.43 -17.78
N ILE A 11 -1.48 1.63 -17.80
CA ILE A 11 -2.39 2.10 -16.73
C ILE A 11 -3.62 1.17 -16.60
N PHE A 12 -4.15 0.68 -17.71
CA PHE A 12 -5.27 -0.28 -17.69
C PHE A 12 -4.85 -1.67 -17.21
N SER A 13 -3.69 -2.18 -17.62
CA SER A 13 -3.14 -3.43 -17.08
C SER A 13 -2.99 -3.34 -15.56
N VAL A 14 -2.45 -2.23 -15.06
CA VAL A 14 -2.35 -1.93 -13.63
C VAL A 14 -3.73 -1.92 -12.96
N ALA A 15 -4.73 -1.28 -13.55
CA ALA A 15 -6.08 -1.27 -13.01
C ALA A 15 -6.75 -2.65 -12.98
N VAL A 16 -6.54 -3.47 -14.02
CA VAL A 16 -7.04 -4.86 -14.08
C VAL A 16 -6.35 -5.71 -13.02
N THR A 17 -5.03 -5.64 -12.91
CA THR A 17 -4.28 -6.41 -11.89
C THR A 17 -4.69 -6.00 -10.48
N PHE A 18 -4.85 -4.69 -10.22
CA PHE A 18 -5.33 -4.20 -8.94
C PHE A 18 -6.75 -4.68 -8.62
N PHE A 19 -7.65 -4.62 -9.61
CA PHE A 19 -9.02 -5.14 -9.45
C PHE A 19 -9.04 -6.63 -9.13
N ILE A 20 -8.31 -7.46 -9.88
CA ILE A 20 -8.23 -8.91 -9.66
C ILE A 20 -7.66 -9.20 -8.27
N PHE A 21 -6.59 -8.50 -7.87
CA PHE A 21 -6.01 -8.65 -6.55
C PHE A 21 -7.01 -8.31 -5.43
N MET A 22 -7.70 -7.16 -5.55
CA MET A 22 -8.70 -6.76 -4.55
C MET A 22 -9.90 -7.70 -4.52
N LEU A 23 -10.30 -8.28 -5.66
CA LEU A 23 -11.34 -9.30 -5.72
C LEU A 23 -10.92 -10.57 -4.96
N ILE A 24 -9.68 -11.02 -5.15
CA ILE A 24 -9.13 -12.17 -4.43
C ILE A 24 -9.10 -11.90 -2.93
N ILE A 25 -8.66 -10.72 -2.49
CA ILE A 25 -8.70 -10.35 -1.06
C ILE A 25 -10.14 -10.40 -0.54
N LEU A 26 -11.08 -9.74 -1.22
CA LEU A 26 -12.47 -9.65 -0.77
C LEU A 26 -13.16 -11.02 -0.71
N ILE A 27 -12.86 -11.95 -1.62
CA ILE A 27 -13.43 -13.30 -1.56
C ILE A 27 -12.85 -14.09 -0.38
N ASN A 28 -11.57 -13.90 -0.08
CA ASN A 28 -10.88 -14.63 0.99
C ASN A 28 -11.05 -13.99 2.37
N SER A 29 -11.50 -12.74 2.47
CA SER A 29 -11.71 -12.06 3.75
C SER A 29 -12.89 -12.64 4.52
N PHE A 30 -14.04 -12.87 3.89
CA PHE A 30 -15.22 -13.42 4.61
C PHE A 30 -14.95 -14.76 5.31
N PRO A 31 -14.33 -15.77 4.67
CA PRO A 31 -13.95 -17.00 5.37
C PRO A 31 -12.91 -16.77 6.48
N ALA A 32 -12.02 -15.79 6.31
CA ALA A 32 -11.04 -15.43 7.34
C ALA A 32 -11.74 -14.81 8.56
N ASP A 33 -12.63 -13.84 8.35
CA ASP A 33 -13.43 -13.21 9.40
C ASP A 33 -14.30 -14.21 10.13
N TYR A 34 -14.91 -15.17 9.43
CA TYR A 34 -15.67 -16.23 10.07
C TYR A 34 -14.81 -17.08 11.03
N ARG A 35 -13.58 -17.43 10.61
CA ARG A 35 -12.64 -18.16 11.49
C ARG A 35 -12.19 -17.31 12.68
N ILE A 36 -11.93 -16.02 12.46
CA ILE A 36 -11.56 -15.08 13.52
C ILE A 36 -12.71 -14.95 14.52
N ALA A 37 -13.95 -14.76 14.05
CA ALA A 37 -15.14 -14.66 14.87
C ALA A 37 -15.33 -15.90 15.75
N ASN A 38 -15.25 -17.10 15.17
CA ASN A 38 -15.37 -18.35 15.94
C ASN A 38 -14.29 -18.47 17.02
N ASN A 39 -13.04 -18.14 16.69
CA ASN A 39 -11.93 -18.22 17.64
C ASN A 39 -12.06 -17.16 18.75
N ASP A 40 -12.37 -15.92 18.41
CA ASP A 40 -12.42 -14.82 19.37
C ASP A 40 -13.63 -14.90 20.30
N ILE A 41 -14.79 -15.33 19.79
CA ILE A 41 -15.97 -15.59 20.62
C ILE A 41 -15.68 -16.77 21.57
N GLY A 42 -15.05 -17.84 21.09
CA GLY A 42 -14.67 -18.99 21.93
C GLY A 42 -13.65 -18.61 23.02
N ARG A 43 -12.67 -17.74 22.69
CA ARG A 43 -11.71 -17.21 23.65
C ARG A 43 -12.36 -16.30 24.68
N TYR A 44 -13.31 -15.45 24.27
CA TYR A 44 -14.09 -14.65 25.20
C TYR A 44 -14.87 -15.54 26.18
N GLN A 45 -15.58 -16.55 25.67
CA GLN A 45 -16.38 -17.47 26.49
C GLN A 45 -15.53 -18.28 27.47
N SER A 46 -14.30 -18.66 27.09
CA SER A 46 -13.40 -19.46 27.93
C SER A 46 -12.58 -18.64 28.93
N THR A 47 -12.24 -17.38 28.61
CA THR A 47 -11.35 -16.55 29.46
C THR A 47 -12.05 -15.42 30.18
N GLY A 48 -13.26 -15.03 29.74
CA GLY A 48 -13.95 -13.81 30.21
C GLY A 48 -13.28 -12.49 29.79
N SER A 49 -12.14 -12.54 29.07
CA SER A 49 -11.43 -11.35 28.63
C SER A 49 -12.15 -10.68 27.46
N LEU A 50 -12.31 -9.35 27.51
CA LEU A 50 -12.88 -8.58 26.41
C LEU A 50 -11.91 -8.38 25.23
N MET A 51 -10.64 -8.74 25.40
CA MET A 51 -9.61 -8.48 24.39
C MET A 51 -9.82 -9.20 23.05
N PRO A 52 -10.30 -10.46 23.00
CA PRO A 52 -10.71 -11.11 21.76
C PRO A 52 -11.89 -10.40 21.08
N LEU A 53 -12.86 -9.86 21.84
CA LEU A 53 -13.98 -9.10 21.24
C LEU A 53 -13.51 -7.77 20.65
N PHE A 54 -12.52 -7.12 21.28
CA PHE A 54 -11.90 -5.92 20.71
C PHE A 54 -11.15 -6.26 19.42
N HIS A 55 -10.37 -7.35 19.40
CA HIS A 55 -9.72 -7.86 18.19
C HIS A 55 -10.75 -8.08 17.07
N LEU A 56 -11.80 -8.86 17.33
CA LEU A 56 -12.87 -9.13 16.37
C LEU A 56 -13.51 -7.84 15.83
N THR A 57 -13.83 -6.88 16.70
CA THR A 57 -14.41 -5.60 16.28
C THR A 57 -13.45 -4.82 15.38
N SER A 58 -12.16 -4.87 15.66
CA SER A 58 -11.14 -4.22 14.84
C SER A 58 -10.98 -4.88 13.46
N GLU A 59 -11.04 -6.20 13.38
CA GLU A 59 -11.00 -6.96 12.12
C GLU A 59 -12.24 -6.68 11.27
N LEU A 60 -13.43 -6.72 11.86
CA LEU A 60 -14.68 -6.36 11.15
C LEU A 60 -14.69 -4.92 10.65
N THR A 61 -14.05 -3.99 11.37
CA THR A 61 -13.89 -2.62 10.89
C THR A 61 -12.89 -2.56 9.73
N GLY A 62 -11.80 -3.34 9.79
CA GLY A 62 -10.87 -3.52 8.69
C GLY A 62 -11.54 -4.05 7.42
N GLU A 63 -12.49 -4.98 7.56
CA GLU A 63 -13.25 -5.54 6.45
C GLU A 63 -14.11 -4.50 5.71
N VAL A 64 -14.72 -3.57 6.45
CA VAL A 64 -15.39 -2.41 5.82
C VAL A 64 -14.40 -1.61 4.96
N GLY A 65 -13.17 -1.44 5.45
CA GLY A 65 -12.08 -0.85 4.67
C GLY A 65 -11.78 -1.64 3.39
N VAL A 66 -11.65 -2.97 3.47
CA VAL A 66 -11.40 -3.85 2.32
C VAL A 66 -12.50 -3.69 1.25
N ILE A 67 -13.77 -3.70 1.67
CA ILE A 67 -14.92 -3.49 0.79
C ILE A 67 -14.83 -2.13 0.09
N LEU A 68 -14.55 -1.05 0.84
CA LEU A 68 -14.42 0.30 0.27
C LEU A 68 -13.26 0.39 -0.73
N ARG A 69 -12.13 -0.27 -0.43
CA ARG A 69 -10.97 -0.31 -1.32
C ARG A 69 -11.27 -1.10 -2.60
N PHE A 70 -12.03 -2.19 -2.52
CA PHE A 70 -12.52 -2.92 -3.69
C PHE A 70 -13.43 -2.05 -4.56
N ILE A 71 -14.38 -1.30 -3.96
CA ILE A 71 -15.20 -0.32 -4.69
C ILE A 71 -14.31 0.74 -5.36
N GLY A 72 -13.24 1.18 -4.69
CA GLY A 72 -12.22 2.07 -5.25
C GLY A 72 -11.53 1.47 -6.48
N ALA A 73 -11.16 0.19 -6.42
CA ALA A 73 -10.59 -0.54 -7.56
C ALA A 73 -11.57 -0.62 -8.74
N CYS A 74 -12.87 -0.84 -8.49
CA CYS A 74 -13.91 -0.80 -9.52
C CYS A 74 -13.98 0.58 -10.20
N PHE A 75 -13.96 1.67 -9.43
CA PHE A 75 -13.94 3.03 -10.00
C PHE A 75 -12.67 3.32 -10.79
N PHE A 76 -11.51 2.84 -10.33
CA PHE A 76 -10.25 2.98 -11.04
C PHE A 76 -10.24 2.20 -12.36
N LEU A 77 -10.76 0.97 -12.37
CA LEU A 77 -10.92 0.18 -13.60
C LEU A 77 -11.89 0.86 -14.57
N ALA A 78 -13.03 1.35 -14.10
CA ALA A 78 -13.99 2.07 -14.93
C ALA A 78 -13.39 3.38 -15.49
N PHE A 79 -12.59 4.09 -14.71
CA PHE A 79 -11.86 5.29 -15.13
C PHE A 79 -10.89 4.96 -16.27
N THR A 80 -10.03 3.95 -16.09
CA THR A 80 -9.03 3.56 -17.09
C THR A 80 -9.67 3.00 -18.37
N TYR A 81 -10.74 2.22 -18.24
CA TYR A 81 -11.55 1.78 -19.39
C TYR A 81 -12.12 2.98 -20.17
N THR A 82 -12.67 3.98 -19.47
CA THR A 82 -13.20 5.20 -20.11
C THR A 82 -12.08 5.99 -20.81
N LEU A 83 -10.90 6.07 -20.18
CA LEU A 83 -9.72 6.74 -20.73
C LEU A 83 -9.21 6.09 -22.02
N ILE A 84 -9.27 4.76 -22.12
CA ILE A 84 -8.87 4.02 -23.33
C ILE A 84 -9.97 4.07 -24.39
N LYS A 85 -11.17 3.60 -24.04
CA LYS A 85 -12.24 3.32 -25.01
C LYS A 85 -12.91 4.59 -25.51
N LYS A 86 -13.13 5.56 -24.61
CA LYS A 86 -13.78 6.84 -24.94
C LYS A 86 -12.80 7.98 -25.14
N LYS A 87 -11.50 7.79 -24.84
CA LYS A 87 -10.45 8.82 -24.88
C LYS A 87 -10.77 10.06 -24.01
N LEU A 88 -11.61 9.88 -22.99
CA LEU A 88 -12.06 10.94 -22.09
C LEU A 88 -11.53 10.72 -20.68
N VAL A 89 -11.06 11.79 -20.04
CA VAL A 89 -10.68 11.78 -18.63
C VAL A 89 -11.93 11.97 -17.79
N SER A 90 -12.43 10.90 -17.17
CA SER A 90 -13.57 10.98 -16.26
C SER A 90 -13.11 11.37 -14.85
N TRP A 91 -13.05 12.67 -14.59
CA TRP A 91 -12.65 13.21 -13.28
C TRP A 91 -13.53 12.70 -12.14
N SER A 92 -14.83 12.48 -12.39
CA SER A 92 -15.76 11.94 -11.39
C SER A 92 -15.35 10.55 -10.91
N LEU A 93 -14.93 9.67 -11.83
CA LEU A 93 -14.48 8.32 -11.48
C LEU A 93 -13.13 8.33 -10.75
N LEU A 94 -12.17 9.11 -11.25
CA LEU A 94 -10.85 9.25 -10.61
C LEU A 94 -10.98 9.81 -9.19
N LYS A 95 -11.81 10.84 -9.00
CA LYS A 95 -12.08 11.45 -7.70
C LYS A 95 -12.62 10.43 -6.70
N LYS A 96 -13.56 9.57 -7.10
CA LYS A 96 -14.11 8.51 -6.23
C LYS A 96 -13.05 7.45 -5.88
N ALA A 97 -12.25 7.01 -6.85
CA ALA A 97 -11.17 6.06 -6.60
C ALA A 97 -10.14 6.60 -5.60
N VAL A 98 -9.69 7.85 -5.78
CA VAL A 98 -8.74 8.52 -4.88
C VAL A 98 -9.31 8.70 -3.48
N LEU A 99 -10.58 9.10 -3.36
CA LEU A 99 -11.24 9.23 -2.06
C LEU A 99 -11.25 7.91 -1.30
N LEU A 100 -11.67 6.83 -1.98
CA LEU A 100 -11.81 5.51 -1.36
C LEU A 100 -10.46 4.94 -0.92
N GLU A 101 -9.41 5.11 -1.72
CA GLU A 101 -8.05 4.74 -1.32
C GLU A 101 -7.56 5.59 -0.13
N GLY A 102 -7.89 6.89 -0.10
CA GLY A 102 -7.52 7.78 1.00
C GLY A 102 -8.18 7.44 2.33
N ILE A 103 -9.49 7.14 2.32
CA ILE A 103 -10.24 6.82 3.55
C ILE A 103 -10.00 5.38 4.03
N TYR A 104 -9.59 4.46 3.15
CA TYR A 104 -9.36 3.05 3.49
C TYR A 104 -8.49 2.90 4.75
N TYR A 105 -7.38 3.63 4.85
CA TYR A 105 -6.46 3.48 5.98
C TYR A 105 -7.04 3.95 7.32
N ILE A 106 -8.09 4.79 7.33
CA ILE A 106 -8.78 5.22 8.55
C ILE A 106 -9.39 4.02 9.27
N PHE A 107 -9.81 3.00 8.53
CA PHE A 107 -10.36 1.75 9.09
C PHE A 107 -9.32 0.91 9.84
N ASN A 108 -8.02 1.26 9.75
CA ASN A 108 -6.99 0.64 10.57
C ASN A 108 -6.92 1.22 12.00
N ILE A 109 -7.58 2.35 12.30
CA ILE A 109 -7.52 3.01 13.62
C ILE A 109 -7.92 2.06 14.77
N PRO A 110 -9.02 1.30 14.69
CA PRO A 110 -9.38 0.35 15.75
C PRO A 110 -8.32 -0.73 15.94
N PHE A 111 -7.72 -1.23 14.85
CA PHE A 111 -6.67 -2.25 14.91
C PHE A 111 -5.37 -1.71 15.52
N ILE A 112 -4.96 -0.48 15.15
CA ILE A 112 -3.84 0.24 15.78
C ILE A 112 -4.09 0.38 17.29
N THR A 113 -5.30 0.78 17.67
CA THR A 113 -5.68 0.96 19.08
C THR A 113 -5.66 -0.37 19.82
N TYR A 114 -6.19 -1.43 19.22
CA TYR A 114 -6.13 -2.79 19.75
C TYR A 114 -4.68 -3.21 20.02
N LEU A 115 -3.77 -3.02 19.06
CA LEU A 115 -2.37 -3.38 19.20
C LEU A 115 -1.68 -2.60 20.33
N ILE A 116 -1.96 -1.30 20.48
CA ILE A 116 -1.43 -0.50 21.58
C ILE A 116 -1.95 -1.00 22.93
N VAL A 117 -3.26 -1.21 23.05
CA VAL A 117 -3.86 -1.72 24.29
C VAL A 117 -3.30 -3.10 24.63
N LYS A 118 -3.11 -3.97 23.63
CA LYS A 118 -2.50 -5.29 23.82
C LYS A 118 -1.06 -5.20 24.33
N ALA A 119 -0.28 -4.29 23.76
CA ALA A 119 1.09 -4.05 24.22
C ALA A 119 1.13 -3.63 25.70
N LEU A 120 0.17 -2.79 26.12
CA LEU A 120 0.11 -2.25 27.49
C LEU A 120 -0.50 -3.22 28.52
N THR A 121 -1.31 -4.18 28.08
CA THR A 121 -2.09 -5.08 28.96
C THR A 121 -1.61 -6.53 28.94
N SER A 122 -0.67 -6.89 28.06
CA SER A 122 -0.08 -8.22 28.00
C SER A 122 0.63 -8.57 29.32
N ILE A 123 0.23 -9.69 29.92
CA ILE A 123 0.87 -10.28 31.11
C ILE A 123 2.26 -10.83 30.75
N ASP A 124 2.49 -11.14 29.46
CA ASP A 124 3.80 -11.49 28.93
C ASP A 124 4.64 -10.21 28.83
N VAL A 125 5.32 -9.87 29.95
CA VAL A 125 6.18 -8.69 30.11
C VAL A 125 7.53 -8.87 29.41
N SER A 126 7.66 -9.88 28.54
CA SER A 126 8.84 -9.95 27.69
C SER A 126 8.91 -8.68 26.83
N SER A 127 10.04 -7.98 26.89
CA SER A 127 10.30 -6.77 26.09
C SER A 127 9.99 -7.01 24.60
N ALA A 128 10.19 -8.25 24.13
CA ALA A 128 9.87 -8.71 22.78
C ALA A 128 8.37 -8.63 22.42
N ALA A 129 7.45 -9.04 23.31
CA ALA A 129 6.02 -9.01 23.02
C ALA A 129 5.48 -7.57 22.92
N ILE A 130 5.94 -6.70 23.82
CA ILE A 130 5.62 -5.26 23.82
C ILE A 130 6.14 -4.60 22.55
N LEU A 131 7.39 -4.86 22.18
CA LEU A 131 8.00 -4.34 20.94
C LEU A 131 7.27 -4.81 19.69
N THR A 132 6.79 -6.06 19.66
CA THR A 132 6.06 -6.61 18.53
C THR A 132 4.73 -5.87 18.30
N TYR A 133 3.90 -5.73 19.35
CA TYR A 133 2.59 -5.09 19.22
C TYR A 133 2.69 -3.59 18.98
N TYR A 134 3.57 -2.90 19.72
CA TYR A 134 3.80 -1.46 19.53
C TYR A 134 4.38 -1.17 18.15
N GLY A 135 5.28 -2.04 17.69
CA GLY A 135 5.90 -1.94 16.39
C GLY A 135 4.94 -2.10 15.22
N ALA A 136 4.07 -3.12 15.30
CA ALA A 136 2.97 -3.28 14.36
C ALA A 136 2.03 -2.06 14.38
N ALA A 137 1.64 -1.58 15.56
CA ALA A 137 0.78 -0.39 15.69
C ALA A 137 1.41 0.84 15.00
N THR A 138 2.69 1.09 15.28
CA THR A 138 3.46 2.19 14.69
C THR A 138 3.54 2.08 13.18
N SER A 139 3.73 0.86 12.66
CA SER A 139 3.76 0.58 11.23
C SER A 139 2.45 0.94 10.52
N TYR A 140 1.31 0.48 11.03
CA TYR A 140 -0.01 0.83 10.49
C TYR A 140 -0.32 2.33 10.64
N ALA A 141 0.07 2.94 11.76
CA ALA A 141 -0.11 4.37 12.00
C ALA A 141 0.71 5.22 11.01
N ALA A 142 1.95 4.83 10.73
CA ALA A 142 2.77 5.52 9.74
C ALA A 142 2.14 5.45 8.35
N GLN A 143 1.64 4.28 7.93
CA GLN A 143 0.95 4.16 6.65
C GLN A 143 -0.30 5.07 6.58
N LEU A 144 -1.11 5.11 7.63
CA LEU A 144 -2.24 6.04 7.75
C LEU A 144 -1.80 7.50 7.59
N LEU A 145 -0.77 7.94 8.34
CA LEU A 145 -0.33 9.33 8.37
C LEU A 145 0.33 9.81 7.08
N PHE A 146 1.05 8.93 6.38
CA PHE A 146 1.72 9.28 5.13
C PHE A 146 0.81 9.18 3.90
N VAL A 147 -0.19 8.29 3.93
CA VAL A 147 -1.06 8.04 2.78
C VAL A 147 -2.33 8.89 2.82
N THR A 148 -3.10 8.80 3.90
CA THR A 148 -4.45 9.38 3.97
C THR A 148 -4.46 10.90 3.73
N PRO A 149 -3.63 11.73 4.41
CA PRO A 149 -3.67 13.17 4.21
C PRO A 149 -3.38 13.59 2.76
N LEU A 150 -2.43 12.91 2.11
CA LEU A 150 -2.03 13.23 0.73
C LEU A 150 -3.10 12.82 -0.29
N PHE A 151 -3.72 11.66 -0.10
CA PHE A 151 -4.83 11.23 -0.96
C PHE A 151 -6.09 12.08 -0.76
N LEU A 152 -6.40 12.48 0.47
CA LEU A 152 -7.52 13.39 0.74
C LEU A 152 -7.28 14.79 0.18
N MET A 153 -6.04 15.30 0.26
CA MET A 153 -5.69 16.57 -0.37
C MET A 153 -5.74 16.46 -1.89
N PHE A 154 -5.28 15.35 -2.47
CA PHE A 154 -5.40 15.08 -3.91
C PHE A 154 -6.88 15.04 -4.34
N TYR A 155 -7.73 14.34 -3.59
CA TYR A 155 -9.18 14.35 -3.78
C TYR A 155 -9.77 15.78 -3.75
N SER A 156 -9.36 16.60 -2.77
CA SER A 156 -9.80 17.99 -2.66
C SER A 156 -9.47 18.80 -3.92
N LYS A 157 -8.26 18.63 -4.46
CA LYS A 157 -7.87 19.28 -5.73
C LYS A 157 -8.63 18.76 -6.95
N LEU A 158 -8.96 17.47 -6.98
CA LEU A 158 -9.82 16.90 -8.03
C LEU A 158 -11.28 17.37 -7.95
N ARG A 159 -11.72 17.90 -6.80
CA ARG A 159 -13.08 18.40 -6.58
C ARG A 159 -13.26 19.88 -6.95
N SER A 160 -12.19 20.66 -7.04
CA SER A 160 -12.26 22.11 -7.23
C SER A 160 -13.03 22.50 -8.50
N ASP A 161 -13.83 23.56 -8.42
CA ASP A 161 -14.64 24.09 -9.52
C ASP A 161 -13.77 24.64 -10.68
N SER A 162 -12.54 25.03 -10.37
CA SER A 162 -11.52 25.39 -11.36
C SER A 162 -10.42 24.33 -11.37
N ILE A 163 -10.35 23.53 -12.44
CA ILE A 163 -9.36 22.46 -12.59
C ILE A 163 -8.00 23.07 -12.90
N ASP A 164 -7.18 23.26 -11.87
CA ASP A 164 -5.76 23.58 -12.02
C ASP A 164 -4.96 22.29 -12.24
N HIS A 165 -4.57 22.04 -13.49
CA HIS A 165 -3.78 20.88 -13.87
C HIS A 165 -2.40 20.82 -13.19
N SER A 166 -1.79 21.95 -12.86
CA SER A 166 -0.50 21.98 -12.15
C SER A 166 -0.65 21.56 -10.70
N GLU A 167 -1.72 22.00 -10.02
CA GLU A 167 -2.03 21.55 -8.66
C GLU A 167 -2.36 20.06 -8.63
N ILE A 168 -3.17 19.58 -9.57
CA ILE A 168 -3.50 18.14 -9.71
C ILE A 168 -2.23 17.31 -9.92
N ALA A 169 -1.33 17.76 -10.80
CA ALA A 169 -0.06 17.08 -11.05
C ALA A 169 0.84 17.07 -9.80
N LYS A 170 0.94 18.18 -9.08
CA LYS A 170 1.68 18.27 -7.81
C LYS A 170 1.14 17.30 -6.76
N TRP A 171 -0.18 17.31 -6.51
CA TRP A 171 -0.77 16.50 -5.44
C TRP A 171 -0.86 15.02 -5.79
N SER A 172 -1.04 14.66 -7.07
CA SER A 172 -0.89 13.27 -7.51
C SER A 172 0.54 12.76 -7.29
N ALA A 173 1.55 13.57 -7.62
CA ALA A 173 2.95 13.22 -7.38
C ALA A 173 3.26 13.10 -5.87
N LEU A 174 2.72 13.98 -5.03
CA LEU A 174 2.90 13.88 -3.57
C LEU A 174 2.23 12.62 -3.03
N ALA A 175 1.01 12.31 -3.48
CA ALA A 175 0.30 11.09 -3.09
C ALA A 175 1.11 9.83 -3.44
N VAL A 176 1.67 9.74 -4.64
CA VAL A 176 2.53 8.60 -5.04
C VAL A 176 3.78 8.50 -4.17
N ILE A 177 4.45 9.61 -3.87
CA ILE A 177 5.64 9.60 -3.01
C ILE A 177 5.29 9.19 -1.58
N GLY A 178 4.32 9.85 -0.95
CA GLY A 178 3.94 9.50 0.41
C GLY A 178 3.39 8.09 0.51
N PHE A 179 2.82 7.57 -0.57
CA PHE A 179 2.47 6.15 -0.67
C PHE A 179 3.70 5.25 -0.56
N ILE A 180 4.72 5.46 -1.38
CA ILE A 180 5.95 4.66 -1.36
C ILE A 180 6.71 4.81 -0.03
N PHE A 181 6.78 6.02 0.54
CA PHE A 181 7.37 6.22 1.86
C PHE A 181 6.53 5.61 2.98
N GLY A 182 5.21 5.64 2.88
CA GLY A 182 4.31 4.95 3.81
C GLY A 182 4.55 3.44 3.82
N LEU A 183 4.70 2.82 2.64
CA LEU A 183 5.11 1.43 2.51
C LEU A 183 6.51 1.18 3.08
N TRP A 184 7.46 2.05 2.77
CA TRP A 184 8.83 1.93 3.27
C TRP A 184 8.86 1.94 4.80
N ILE A 185 8.21 2.92 5.45
CA ILE A 185 8.16 2.98 6.92
C ILE A 185 7.44 1.75 7.47
N LYS A 186 6.30 1.36 6.88
CA LYS A 186 5.55 0.17 7.30
C LYS A 186 6.44 -1.08 7.31
N HIS A 187 7.12 -1.35 6.21
CA HIS A 187 7.93 -2.56 6.06
C HIS A 187 9.25 -2.48 6.80
N PHE A 188 9.88 -1.30 6.89
CA PHE A 188 11.04 -1.08 7.74
C PHE A 188 10.71 -1.36 9.21
N MET A 189 9.60 -0.80 9.70
CA MET A 189 9.13 -1.06 11.07
C MET A 189 8.80 -2.54 11.25
N LEU A 190 7.97 -3.15 10.39
CA LEU A 190 7.66 -4.58 10.50
C LEU A 190 8.92 -5.47 10.46
N SER A 191 9.94 -5.11 9.68
CA SER A 191 11.20 -5.85 9.63
C SER A 191 12.00 -5.78 10.93
N VAL A 192 11.97 -4.63 11.60
CA VAL A 192 12.63 -4.41 12.90
C VAL A 192 11.85 -5.11 14.03
N TYR A 193 10.53 -5.25 13.89
CA TYR A 193 9.64 -5.68 14.98
C TYR A 193 9.18 -7.14 14.90
N ALA A 194 8.83 -7.65 13.71
CA ALA A 194 8.25 -8.99 13.55
C ALA A 194 9.30 -10.11 13.66
N ILE A 195 10.57 -9.75 13.67
CA ILE A 195 11.68 -10.69 13.57
C ILE A 195 12.71 -10.23 14.59
N GLY A 196 12.75 -10.91 15.74
CA GLY A 196 13.76 -10.65 16.76
C GLY A 196 15.12 -10.61 16.10
N ILE A 197 15.74 -9.42 16.08
CA ILE A 197 16.79 -9.16 15.11
C ILE A 197 18.07 -9.86 15.56
N ASP A 198 18.32 -11.03 14.99
CA ASP A 198 19.64 -11.61 15.02
C ASP A 198 20.43 -11.11 13.79
N PHE A 199 21.09 -9.96 13.94
CA PHE A 199 21.98 -9.42 12.90
C PHE A 199 23.22 -10.28 12.65
N SER A 200 23.45 -11.34 13.44
CA SER A 200 24.47 -12.34 13.11
C SER A 200 24.03 -13.28 11.97
N SER A 201 22.72 -13.36 11.69
CA SER A 201 22.18 -14.08 10.55
C SER A 201 22.22 -13.25 9.28
N VAL A 202 22.98 -13.71 8.29
CA VAL A 202 23.05 -13.11 6.94
C VAL A 202 21.66 -13.02 6.30
N ILE A 203 20.79 -13.99 6.57
CA ILE A 203 19.40 -14.02 6.07
C ILE A 203 18.59 -12.84 6.61
N TYR A 204 18.66 -12.58 7.91
CA TYR A 204 17.95 -11.45 8.49
C TYR A 204 18.52 -10.11 8.04
N MET A 205 19.86 -10.02 7.93
CA MET A 205 20.51 -8.84 7.39
C MET A 205 20.07 -8.54 5.95
N VAL A 206 20.07 -9.54 5.06
CA VAL A 206 19.66 -9.37 3.65
C VAL A 206 18.18 -9.04 3.54
N GLY A 207 17.31 -9.69 4.33
CA GLY A 207 15.88 -9.35 4.40
C GLY A 207 15.68 -7.89 4.81
N SER A 208 16.22 -7.49 5.96
CA SER A 208 16.11 -6.12 6.47
C SER A 208 16.68 -5.08 5.48
N LEU A 209 17.81 -5.36 4.84
CA LEU A 209 18.38 -4.48 3.80
C LEU A 209 17.48 -4.39 2.57
N ASN A 210 16.85 -5.48 2.12
CA ASN A 210 15.91 -5.45 1.01
C ASN A 210 14.70 -4.55 1.34
N SER A 211 14.10 -4.72 2.52
CA SER A 211 13.01 -3.88 3.02
C SER A 211 13.40 -2.41 3.15
N ALA A 212 14.60 -2.14 3.67
CA ALA A 212 15.08 -0.80 3.92
C ALA A 212 15.50 -0.07 2.64
N LEU A 213 16.18 -0.74 1.71
CA LEU A 213 16.85 -0.08 0.58
C LEU A 213 16.00 0.01 -0.67
N THR A 214 15.25 -1.03 -1.04
CA THR A 214 14.53 -1.03 -2.34
C THR A 214 13.47 0.07 -2.42
N LEU A 215 12.60 0.15 -1.41
CA LEU A 215 11.57 1.17 -1.32
C LEU A 215 12.14 2.57 -1.05
N LEU A 216 13.25 2.69 -0.31
CA LEU A 216 13.92 3.97 -0.08
C LEU A 216 14.54 4.51 -1.38
N ILE A 217 15.29 3.69 -2.11
CA ILE A 217 15.88 4.06 -3.40
C ILE A 217 14.77 4.45 -4.37
N ALA A 218 13.68 3.67 -4.43
CA ALA A 218 12.52 4.01 -5.25
C ALA A 218 11.91 5.37 -4.85
N GLY A 219 11.71 5.60 -3.55
CA GLY A 219 11.21 6.88 -3.02
C GLY A 219 12.10 8.07 -3.38
N MET A 220 13.42 7.93 -3.24
CA MET A 220 14.39 8.96 -3.59
C MET A 220 14.38 9.26 -5.10
N LEU A 221 14.28 8.23 -5.94
CA LEU A 221 14.15 8.39 -7.39
C LEU A 221 12.84 9.12 -7.74
N LEU A 222 11.72 8.78 -7.08
CA LEU A 222 10.45 9.48 -7.28
C LEU A 222 10.54 10.95 -6.89
N ILE A 223 11.19 11.29 -5.77
CA ILE A 223 11.43 12.69 -5.37
C ILE A 223 12.17 13.43 -6.47
N ALA A 224 13.26 12.85 -6.97
CA ALA A 224 14.07 13.47 -8.02
C ALA A 224 13.28 13.67 -9.33
N VAL A 225 12.52 12.66 -9.75
CA VAL A 225 11.76 12.68 -11.01
C VAL A 225 10.59 13.65 -10.94
N PHE A 226 9.89 13.70 -9.83
CA PHE A 226 8.72 14.57 -9.65
C PHE A 226 9.06 15.95 -9.11
N MET A 227 10.34 16.26 -8.86
CA MET A 227 10.80 17.60 -8.44
C MET A 227 10.21 18.76 -9.26
N PRO A 228 10.12 18.68 -10.60
CA PRO A 228 9.50 19.73 -11.40
C PRO A 228 8.01 19.96 -11.10
N LEU A 229 7.29 18.89 -10.74
CA LEU A 229 5.87 18.95 -10.37
C LEU A 229 5.68 19.61 -9.00
N TYR A 230 6.54 19.29 -8.02
CA TYR A 230 6.49 19.90 -6.68
C TYR A 230 6.78 21.39 -6.70
N LYS A 231 7.81 21.77 -7.46
CA LYS A 231 8.22 23.16 -7.64
C LYS A 231 7.31 23.93 -8.60
N LYS A 232 6.35 23.26 -9.25
CA LYS A 232 5.49 23.81 -10.32
C LYS A 232 6.27 24.46 -11.45
N THR A 233 7.51 24.03 -11.68
CA THR A 233 8.37 24.60 -12.74
C THR A 233 8.06 23.99 -14.10
N SER A 234 7.56 22.75 -14.13
CA SER A 234 7.15 22.07 -15.35
C SER A 234 6.24 20.89 -15.05
N THR A 235 5.34 20.54 -15.98
CA THR A 235 4.61 19.27 -15.98
C THR A 235 5.40 18.12 -16.59
N ASN A 236 6.57 18.41 -17.18
CA ASN A 236 7.44 17.42 -17.79
C ASN A 236 8.37 16.79 -16.73
N TYR A 237 8.39 15.45 -16.70
CA TYR A 237 9.28 14.65 -15.87
C TYR A 237 9.92 13.53 -16.70
N ASN A 238 11.00 12.92 -16.20
CA ASN A 238 11.68 11.83 -16.90
C ASN A 238 10.92 10.51 -16.74
N ALA A 239 10.06 10.18 -17.71
CA ALA A 239 9.27 8.95 -17.72
C ALA A 239 10.11 7.66 -17.60
N LYS A 240 11.34 7.62 -18.14
CA LYS A 240 12.21 6.44 -18.00
C LYS A 240 12.65 6.24 -16.55
N VAL A 241 13.09 7.32 -15.89
CA VAL A 241 13.51 7.26 -14.48
C VAL A 241 12.30 7.01 -13.58
N LEU A 242 11.11 7.53 -13.91
CA LEU A 242 9.86 7.17 -13.24
C LEU A 242 9.61 5.66 -13.33
N GLY A 243 9.79 5.09 -14.53
CA GLY A 243 9.63 3.67 -14.76
C GLY A 243 10.62 2.82 -13.96
N VAL A 244 11.89 3.24 -13.90
CA VAL A 244 12.91 2.60 -13.06
C VAL A 244 12.52 2.67 -11.58
N ALA A 245 12.02 3.81 -11.11
CA ALA A 245 11.58 3.96 -9.73
C ALA A 245 10.43 3.00 -9.38
N PHE A 246 9.43 2.87 -10.25
CA PHE A 246 8.34 1.91 -10.04
C PHE A 246 8.79 0.44 -10.11
N ILE A 247 9.71 0.09 -11.01
CA ILE A 247 10.30 -1.25 -11.01
C ILE A 247 11.04 -1.50 -9.69
N ALA A 248 11.83 -0.54 -9.21
CA ALA A 248 12.51 -0.64 -7.92
C ALA A 248 11.52 -0.82 -6.75
N SER A 249 10.39 -0.12 -6.75
CA SER A 249 9.31 -0.34 -5.77
C SER A 249 8.77 -1.76 -5.79
N GLY A 250 8.59 -2.36 -6.97
CA GLY A 250 8.06 -3.71 -7.10
C GLY A 250 9.10 -4.82 -6.87
N LEU A 251 10.39 -4.55 -7.11
CA LEU A 251 11.48 -5.49 -6.86
C LEU A 251 11.58 -5.91 -5.39
N TYR A 252 11.14 -5.05 -4.46
CA TYR A 252 10.96 -5.37 -3.05
C TYR A 252 10.32 -6.76 -2.85
N VAL A 253 9.16 -7.00 -3.48
CA VAL A 253 8.42 -8.28 -3.38
C VAL A 253 9.10 -9.41 -4.12
N THR A 254 9.58 -9.13 -5.34
CA THR A 254 10.18 -10.15 -6.21
C THR A 254 11.41 -10.77 -5.57
N ILE A 255 12.25 -9.95 -4.91
CA ILE A 255 13.44 -10.42 -4.21
C ILE A 255 13.04 -11.34 -3.05
N TYR A 256 12.09 -10.92 -2.22
CA TYR A 256 11.61 -11.75 -1.11
C TYR A 256 11.00 -13.07 -1.57
N TRP A 257 10.18 -13.04 -2.62
CA TRP A 257 9.59 -14.26 -3.18
C TRP A 257 10.65 -15.21 -3.74
N ALA A 258 11.60 -14.70 -4.54
CA ALA A 258 12.66 -15.52 -5.11
C ALA A 258 13.54 -16.17 -4.03
N VAL A 259 13.85 -15.45 -2.95
CA VAL A 259 14.63 -15.99 -1.83
C VAL A 259 13.82 -17.00 -1.00
N ALA A 260 12.52 -16.77 -0.82
CA ALA A 260 11.64 -17.71 -0.12
C ALA A 260 11.50 -19.07 -0.83
N LEU A 261 11.63 -19.12 -2.16
CA LEU A 261 11.62 -20.38 -2.92
C LEU A 261 12.82 -21.29 -2.60
N VAL A 262 13.92 -20.72 -2.09
CA VAL A 262 15.17 -21.46 -1.82
C VAL A 262 15.52 -21.49 -0.33
N ASN A 263 14.74 -20.80 0.52
CA ASN A 263 14.99 -20.73 1.95
C ASN A 263 13.68 -20.58 2.73
N GLU A 264 13.29 -21.62 3.46
CA GLU A 264 12.03 -21.67 4.22
C GLU A 264 11.93 -20.61 5.32
N GLN A 265 13.06 -20.12 5.87
CA GLN A 265 13.05 -19.05 6.88
C GLN A 265 12.50 -17.73 6.31
N TYR A 266 12.56 -17.55 4.99
CA TYR A 266 11.99 -16.39 4.30
C TYR A 266 10.47 -16.45 4.13
N MET A 267 9.82 -17.60 4.39
CA MET A 267 8.36 -17.71 4.36
C MET A 267 7.69 -16.82 5.41
N ASN A 268 8.36 -16.59 6.55
CA ASN A 268 7.89 -15.67 7.59
C ASN A 268 7.91 -14.20 7.13
N TRP A 269 8.77 -13.85 6.18
CA TRP A 269 8.80 -12.52 5.59
C TRP A 269 7.67 -12.33 4.56
N LEU A 270 7.24 -13.40 3.89
CA LEU A 270 6.17 -13.34 2.89
C LEU A 270 4.82 -12.89 3.46
N SER A 271 4.55 -13.17 4.74
CA SER A 271 3.34 -12.69 5.42
C SER A 271 3.37 -11.20 5.73
N LEU A 272 4.55 -10.58 5.73
CA LEU A 272 4.77 -9.16 6.02
C LEU A 272 4.78 -8.29 4.76
N ILE A 273 4.66 -8.91 3.58
CA ILE A 273 4.75 -8.23 2.29
C ILE A 273 3.37 -7.83 1.78
N ASP A 274 3.28 -6.59 1.31
CA ASP A 274 2.13 -6.12 0.54
C ASP A 274 2.23 -6.60 -0.92
N TRP A 275 1.77 -7.83 -1.18
CA TRP A 275 1.89 -8.54 -2.47
C TRP A 275 1.45 -7.75 -3.70
N TRP A 276 0.48 -6.87 -3.54
CA TRP A 276 -0.03 -6.04 -4.63
C TRP A 276 0.99 -5.04 -5.18
N THR A 277 2.06 -4.75 -4.45
CA THR A 277 3.13 -3.84 -4.92
C THR A 277 3.86 -4.37 -6.16
N ILE A 278 3.69 -5.65 -6.53
CA ILE A 278 4.13 -6.21 -7.82
C ILE A 278 3.53 -5.44 -9.03
N ILE A 279 2.38 -4.79 -8.83
CA ILE A 279 1.74 -3.93 -9.83
C ILE A 279 2.65 -2.77 -10.25
N PHE A 280 3.55 -2.30 -9.38
CA PHE A 280 4.51 -1.27 -9.73
C PHE A 280 5.51 -1.72 -10.80
N ILE A 281 5.81 -3.02 -10.92
CA ILE A 281 6.64 -3.55 -12.02
C ILE A 281 5.93 -3.34 -13.37
N VAL A 282 4.64 -3.67 -13.44
CA VAL A 282 3.82 -3.48 -14.65
C VAL A 282 3.76 -2.00 -15.02
N LEU A 283 3.52 -1.13 -14.02
CA LEU A 283 3.50 0.31 -14.21
C LEU A 283 4.85 0.82 -14.73
N GLY A 284 5.95 0.36 -14.12
CA GLY A 284 7.29 0.79 -14.45
C GLY A 284 7.74 0.37 -15.86
N LEU A 285 7.47 -0.89 -16.25
CA LEU A 285 7.67 -1.35 -17.63
C LEU A 285 6.88 -0.51 -18.63
N GLY A 286 5.63 -0.17 -18.29
CA GLY A 286 4.79 0.73 -19.08
C GLY A 286 5.44 2.09 -19.36
N PHE A 287 6.07 2.68 -18.35
CA PHE A 287 6.77 3.96 -18.46
C PHE A 287 8.11 3.86 -19.20
N ILE A 288 8.86 2.75 -19.07
CA ILE A 288 10.14 2.55 -19.78
C ILE A 288 9.92 2.33 -21.28
N VAL A 289 8.92 1.52 -21.64
CA VAL A 289 8.59 1.21 -23.03
C VAL A 289 7.95 2.43 -23.74
N HIS A 290 7.52 3.43 -22.97
CA HIS A 290 7.09 4.72 -23.50
C HIS A 290 8.28 5.58 -23.93
N ARG A 291 8.58 5.59 -25.23
CA ARG A 291 9.53 6.55 -25.80
C ARG A 291 8.90 7.95 -25.78
N LYS A 292 9.56 8.90 -25.10
CA LYS A 292 9.33 10.33 -25.27
C LYS A 292 9.62 10.71 -26.73
N GLU A 293 8.64 11.31 -27.39
CA GLU A 293 8.86 12.25 -28.50
C GLU A 293 8.73 13.65 -27.91
#